data_AF-A0A2C9VY90-F1
#
_entry.id   AF-A0A2C9VY90-F1
#
_cell.length_a   1.000
_cell.length_b   1.000
_cell.length_c   1.000
_cell.angle_alpha   90.00
_cell.angle_beta   90.00
_cell.angle_gamma   90.00
#
_symmetry.space_group_name_H-M   'P 1'
#
loop_
_entity.id
_entity.type
_entity.pdbx_description
1 polymer ?
#
loop_
_entity_poly.entity_id
_entity_poly.type
_entity_poly.pdbx_seq_one_letter_code
_entity_poly.pdbx_strand_id
1 'polypeptide(L)' 'RQQGAELQNIQASYRLDGKNDLKWSQLIHTILKRKGKISHPKGAGPKPEDPKFETWDEEDFMTMAWLWNSMTPEIS' A
#
# COMPACT_ATOMS: atom_id res chain seq x y z
N ARG A 1 -5.51 21.00 -0.30
CA ARG A 1 -5.89 19.71 0.32
C ARG A 1 -4.77 18.73 0.01
N GLN A 2 -3.92 18.41 0.98
CA GLN A 2 -2.92 17.35 0.83
C GLN A 2 -3.48 16.09 1.48
N GLN A 3 -4.09 15.20 0.70
CA GLN A 3 -4.49 13.87 1.18
C GLN A 3 -3.55 12.75 0.66
N GLY A 4 -2.48 13.12 -0.05
CA GLY A 4 -1.46 12.18 -0.54
C GLY A 4 -0.33 11.87 0.46
N ALA A 5 -0.28 12.51 1.63
CA ALA A 5 0.85 12.36 2.55
C ALA A 5 0.59 11.33 3.66
N GLU A 6 1.61 10.52 3.90
CA GLU A 6 1.87 9.69 5.08
C GLU A 6 1.29 8.29 5.13
N LEU A 7 1.45 7.49 4.08
CA LEU A 7 1.92 6.14 4.38
C LEU A 7 3.33 6.28 4.97
N GLN A 8 3.44 6.30 6.30
CA GLN A 8 4.72 6.47 7.00
C GLN A 8 5.71 5.43 6.49
N ASN A 9 6.99 5.81 6.35
CA ASN A 9 8.03 4.86 5.99
C ASN A 9 8.05 3.72 7.02
N ILE A 10 7.94 2.48 6.53
CA ILE A 10 8.14 1.30 7.36
C ILE A 10 9.58 1.33 7.85
N GLN A 11 9.79 1.19 9.16
CA GLN A 11 11.15 1.14 9.70
C GLN A 11 11.93 0.01 9.01
N ALA A 12 13.22 0.22 8.76
CA ALA A 12 14.04 -0.73 8.00
C ALA A 12 13.97 -2.16 8.54
N SER A 13 13.86 -2.33 9.87
CA SER A 13 13.72 -3.63 10.55
C SER A 13 12.41 -4.38 10.27
N TYR A 14 11.41 -3.72 9.69
CA TYR A 14 10.12 -4.29 9.31
C TYR A 14 9.91 -4.33 7.79
N ARG A 15 10.92 -3.97 6.99
CA ARG A 15 10.85 -4.13 5.52
C ARG A 15 10.85 -5.61 5.14
N LEU A 16 10.21 -5.94 4.03
CA LEU A 16 10.19 -7.31 3.52
C LEU A 16 11.60 -7.72 3.09
N ASP A 17 12.14 -8.77 3.73
CA ASP A 17 13.52 -9.26 3.51
C ASP A 17 13.59 -10.74 3.07
N GLY A 18 12.43 -11.32 2.73
CA GLY A 18 12.28 -12.73 2.36
C GLY A 18 12.41 -13.72 3.52
N LYS A 19 12.63 -13.26 4.75
CA LYS A 19 12.63 -14.09 5.98
C LYS A 19 11.44 -13.76 6.89
N ASN A 20 10.78 -12.64 6.64
CA ASN A 20 9.77 -12.06 7.52
C ASN A 20 8.38 -11.91 6.87
N ASP A 21 8.08 -12.66 5.81
CA ASP A 21 6.87 -12.52 4.97
C ASP A 21 5.56 -12.46 5.77
N LEU A 22 5.39 -13.35 6.76
CA LEU A 22 4.20 -13.39 7.61
C LEU A 22 4.08 -12.13 8.47
N LYS A 23 5.19 -11.67 9.06
CA LYS A 23 5.20 -10.49 9.93
C LYS A 23 4.99 -9.21 9.12
N TRP A 24 5.64 -9.12 7.96
CA TRP A 24 5.48 -8.00 7.03
C TRP A 24 4.04 -7.92 6.52
N SER A 25 3.47 -9.03 6.03
CA SER A 25 2.08 -9.05 5.52
C SER A 25 1.05 -8.67 6.58
N GLN A 26 1.21 -9.11 7.83
CA GLN A 26 0.35 -8.70 8.95
C GLN A 26 0.46 -7.20 9.26
N LEU A 27 1.67 -6.64 9.20
CA LEU A 27 1.92 -5.21 9.41
C LEU A 27 1.27 -4.37 8.30
N ILE A 28 1.53 -4.72 7.04
CA ILE A 28 0.94 -4.06 5.86
C ILE A 28 -0.59 -4.11 5.95
N HIS A 29 -1.17 -5.28 6.22
CA HIS A 29 -2.61 -5.43 6.35
C HIS A 29 -3.18 -4.54 7.46
N THR A 30 -2.50 -4.43 8.60
CA THR A 30 -2.92 -3.56 9.72
C THR A 30 -2.87 -2.08 9.33
N ILE A 31 -1.81 -1.64 8.65
CA ILE A 31 -1.65 -0.25 8.18
C ILE A 31 -2.74 0.11 7.17
N LEU A 32 -2.97 -0.75 6.18
CA LEU A 32 -4.00 -0.54 5.16
C LEU A 32 -5.41 -0.57 5.77
N LYS A 33 -5.67 -1.45 6.74
CA LYS A 33 -6.93 -1.48 7.51
C LYS A 33 -7.20 -0.16 8.21
N ARG A 34 -6.20 0.36 8.92
CA ARG A 34 -6.29 1.63 9.64
C ARG A 34 -6.59 2.80 8.70
N LYS A 35 -6.11 2.73 7.45
CA LYS A 35 -6.27 3.78 6.43
C LYS A 35 -7.51 3.59 5.54
N GLY A 36 -8.29 2.52 5.71
CA GLY A 36 -9.42 2.21 4.84
C GLY A 36 -9.02 1.77 3.42
N LYS A 37 -7.77 1.34 3.21
CA LYS A 37 -7.19 1.05 1.88
C LYS A 37 -7.05 -0.44 1.56
N ILE A 38 -7.70 -1.34 2.29
CA ILE A 38 -7.61 -2.81 2.09
C ILE A 38 -8.04 -3.24 0.66
N SER A 39 -8.90 -2.48 0.00
CA SER A 39 -9.39 -2.80 -1.35
C SER A 39 -8.34 -2.62 -2.44
N HIS A 40 -7.34 -1.75 -2.24
CA HIS A 40 -6.32 -1.42 -3.24
C HIS A 40 -5.45 -2.63 -3.62
N PRO A 41 -4.80 -3.36 -2.68
CA PRO A 41 -4.05 -4.57 -3.05
C PRO A 41 -4.91 -5.68 -3.66
N LYS A 42 -6.24 -5.61 -3.51
CA LYS A 42 -7.18 -6.59 -4.05
C LYS A 42 -7.70 -6.21 -5.43
N GLY A 43 -7.34 -5.04 -5.97
CA GLY A 43 -7.87 -4.50 -7.21
C GLY A 43 -9.40 -4.32 -7.17
N ALA A 44 -9.99 -4.19 -5.98
CA ALA A 44 -11.44 -4.14 -5.79
C ALA A 44 -11.95 -2.69 -5.88
N GLY A 45 -11.51 -1.99 -6.93
CA GLY A 45 -11.86 -0.60 -7.23
C GLY A 45 -13.21 -0.44 -7.94
N PRO A 46 -13.68 0.80 -8.11
CA PRO A 46 -14.81 1.11 -8.97
C PRO A 46 -14.48 0.82 -10.44
N LYS A 47 -15.49 0.77 -11.30
CA LYS A 47 -15.29 0.58 -12.75
C LYS A 47 -14.74 1.86 -13.39
N PRO A 48 -14.07 1.79 -14.55
CA PRO A 48 -13.54 2.97 -15.25
C PRO A 48 -14.58 4.06 -15.56
N GLU A 49 -15.86 3.70 -15.69
CA GLU A 49 -16.95 4.65 -15.95
C GLU A 49 -17.44 5.39 -14.69
N ASP A 50 -17.01 4.97 -13.49
CA ASP A 50 -17.35 5.64 -12.24
C ASP A 50 -16.53 6.94 -12.12
N PRO A 51 -17.15 8.10 -11.85
CA PRO A 51 -16.43 9.36 -11.61
C PRO A 51 -15.39 9.30 -10.48
N LYS A 52 -15.45 8.28 -9.60
CA LYS A 52 -14.47 8.06 -8.53
C LYS A 52 -13.26 7.23 -8.96
N PHE A 53 -13.25 6.70 -10.19
CA PHE A 53 -12.18 5.84 -10.69
C PHE A 53 -10.83 6.54 -10.66
N GLU A 54 -10.75 7.76 -11.19
CA GLU A 54 -9.49 8.51 -11.27
C GLU A 54 -8.86 8.72 -9.89
N THR A 55 -9.66 9.15 -8.90
CA THR A 55 -9.19 9.29 -7.51
C THR A 55 -8.76 7.96 -6.91
N TRP A 56 -9.50 6.88 -7.18
CA TRP A 56 -9.16 5.56 -6.68
C TRP A 56 -7.87 5.02 -7.30
N ASP A 57 -7.67 5.21 -8.60
CA ASP A 57 -6.51 4.78 -9.37
C ASP A 57 -5.24 5.51 -8.93
N GLU A 58 -5.33 6.84 -8.71
CA GLU A 58 -4.24 7.61 -8.09
C GLU A 58 -3.87 7.06 -6.70
N GLU A 59 -4.86 6.77 -5.86
CA GLU A 59 -4.63 6.19 -4.54
C GLU A 59 -4.05 4.78 -4.60
N ASP A 60 -4.40 4.00 -5.62
CA ASP A 60 -3.84 2.67 -5.89
C ASP A 60 -2.36 2.77 -6.25
N PHE A 61 -2.00 3.63 -7.21
CA PHE A 61 -0.61 3.86 -7.60
C PHE A 61 0.25 4.34 -6.43
N MET A 62 -0.25 5.26 -5.60
CA MET A 62 0.47 5.70 -4.40
C MET A 62 0.65 4.56 -3.39
N THR A 63 -0.34 3.67 -3.27
CA THR A 63 -0.26 2.50 -2.39
C THR A 63 0.77 1.50 -2.90
N MET A 64 0.81 1.23 -4.20
CA MET A 64 1.80 0.34 -4.83
C MET A 64 3.22 0.89 -4.70
N ALA A 65 3.41 2.19 -4.98
CA ALA A 65 4.70 2.86 -4.79
C ALA A 65 5.21 2.75 -3.35
N TRP A 66 4.32 2.89 -2.36
CA TRP A 66 4.68 2.71 -0.97
C TRP A 66 4.98 1.24 -0.61
N LEU A 67 4.25 0.28 -1.18
CA LEU A 67 4.53 -1.14 -0.99
C LEU A 67 5.92 -1.52 -1.48
N TRP A 68 6.35 -1.07 -2.67
CA TRP A 68 7.71 -1.29 -3.15
C TRP A 68 8.76 -0.67 -2.23
N ASN A 69 8.54 0.55 -1.73
CA ASN A 69 9.41 1.21 -0.76
C ASN A 69 9.48 0.49 0.61
N SER A 70 8.58 -0.46 0.85
CA SER A 70 8.55 -1.28 2.06
C SER A 70 9.30 -2.61 1.93
N MET A 71 9.89 -2.89 0.77
CA MET A 71 10.71 -4.08 0.51
C MET A 71 12.20 -3.70 0.58
N THR A 72 13.08 -4.66 0.87
CA THR A 72 14.51 -4.42 0.68
C THR A 72 14.86 -4.48 -0.81
N PRO A 73 15.94 -3.81 -1.26
CA PRO A 73 16.32 -3.80 -2.68
C PRO A 73 16.56 -5.19 -3.27
N GLU A 74 16.89 -6.18 -2.44
CA GLU A 74 17.12 -7.57 -2.87
C GLU A 74 15.82 -8.33 -3.17
N ILE A 75 14.68 -7.83 -2.69
CA ILE A 75 13.34 -8.42 -2.87
C ILE A 75 12.51 -7.63 -3.90
N SER A 76 12.75 -6.32 -4.03
CA SER A 76 12.00 -5.41 -4.90
C SER A 76 12.23 -5.65 -6.40
#